data_AF-A0A2N0SJG2-F1
#
_entry.id   AF-A0A2N0SJG2-F1
#
_cell.length_a   1.000
_cell.length_b   1.000
_cell.length_c   1.000
_cell.angle_alpha   90.00
_cell.angle_beta   90.00
_cell.angle_gamma   90.00
#
_symmetry.space_group_name_H-M   'P 1'
#
loop_
_entity.id
_entity.type
_entity.pdbx_description
1 polymer ?
#
loop_
_entity_poly.entity_id
_entity_poly.type
_entity_poly.pdbx_seq_one_letter_code
_entity_poly.pdbx_strand_id
1 'polypeptide(L)'
;MICWNNATREKRPITPKLKRELFIKGFEIASKVPEDSDDETLKAHGQQILEATKYLVEAFLIDDNATEMSPRIMSLAQQYEKLIKLSYEGTESEKNAIELEINDAKLSEVIKAKKDHSAQDDQNDPDHLTRESLILVIWLLFNGKQYPFCIQTLTIALSQLEPKLHPRLYHLRALCYLTTEDVKNCIKDLERLLLLDPNFVDAYCIQGFVFMSQGERLDRLEAARNFKTYIEKASKDSASYSHALYALAALTCQNATSLTTGNRNQVTQNLRYQQAYNYYQKAKEAEERYEFLYGHTPDMIDAKRIAFIPEISDVKRNAMALFEQKSGKETTKVEKDSKKEAEKLAILQKFLTSHPNGEQQQSEKKCHSCGSQTRKDLNEKLDAEKKYKLLICAGCSNVNYCSKECQKKDWKNGHKQTCATAKTG
;
A
#
# COMPACT_ATOMS: atom_id res chain seq x y z
N MET A 1 -15.82 44.42 -8.38
CA MET A 1 -14.67 44.32 -7.46
C MET A 1 -15.19 43.68 -6.18
N ILE A 2 -15.19 42.35 -6.11
CA ILE A 2 -15.63 41.58 -4.93
C ILE A 2 -14.47 40.67 -4.55
N CYS A 3 -13.86 40.97 -3.42
CA CYS A 3 -12.68 40.30 -2.88
C CYS A 3 -12.98 38.84 -2.56
N TRP A 4 -12.16 37.93 -3.09
CA TRP A 4 -12.05 36.56 -2.62
C TRP A 4 -11.21 36.55 -1.33
N ASN A 5 -11.87 36.37 -0.20
CA ASN A 5 -11.18 36.10 1.07
C ASN A 5 -10.77 34.63 1.12
N ASN A 6 -9.46 34.41 1.23
CA ASN A 6 -8.83 33.16 1.61
C ASN A 6 -9.32 32.74 3.01
N ALA A 7 -10.23 31.78 3.06
CA ALA A 7 -10.51 31.01 4.26
C ALA A 7 -10.27 29.52 3.93
N THR A 8 -9.31 28.96 4.67
CA THR A 8 -8.88 27.57 4.71
C THR A 8 -10.03 26.58 4.55
N ARG A 9 -10.20 26.05 3.33
CA ARG A 9 -11.06 24.90 3.07
C ARG A 9 -10.30 23.65 3.50
N GLU A 10 -10.50 23.24 4.75
CA GLU A 10 -10.16 21.86 5.16
C GLU A 10 -10.77 20.91 4.13
N LYS A 11 -9.91 20.14 3.45
CA LYS A 11 -10.34 19.13 2.48
C LYS A 11 -11.16 18.09 3.25
N ARG A 12 -12.49 18.13 3.09
CA ARG A 12 -13.33 17.01 3.54
C ARG A 12 -12.85 15.75 2.83
N PRO A 13 -12.63 14.63 3.55
CA PRO A 13 -12.31 13.37 2.89
C PRO A 13 -13.42 13.04 1.91
N ILE A 14 -13.06 12.70 0.68
CA ILE A 14 -14.01 12.23 -0.34
C ILE A 14 -14.61 10.93 0.19
N THR A 15 -15.83 11.01 0.72
CA THR A 15 -16.49 9.84 1.32
C THR A 15 -16.85 8.82 0.24
N PRO A 16 -16.89 7.51 0.55
CA PRO A 16 -17.36 6.45 -0.37
C PRO A 16 -18.72 6.72 -1.03
N LYS A 17 -19.50 7.64 -0.46
CA LYS A 17 -20.76 8.13 -0.99
C LYS A 17 -20.61 8.96 -2.27
N LEU A 18 -19.61 9.84 -2.35
CA LEU A 18 -19.44 10.77 -3.48
C LEU A 18 -19.11 10.04 -4.79
N LYS A 19 -18.23 9.04 -4.75
CA LYS A 19 -17.87 8.23 -5.94
C LYS A 19 -19.07 7.50 -6.53
N ARG A 20 -19.90 6.90 -5.67
CA ARG A 20 -21.11 6.16 -6.06
C ARG A 20 -22.17 7.12 -6.62
N GLU A 21 -22.32 8.29 -6.02
CA GLU A 21 -23.21 9.34 -6.53
C GLU A 21 -22.78 9.82 -7.93
N LEU A 22 -21.48 10.06 -8.17
CA LEU A 22 -20.96 10.45 -9.49
C LEU A 22 -21.18 9.35 -10.53
N PHE A 23 -20.87 8.10 -10.20
CA PHE A 23 -21.09 6.97 -11.10
C PHE A 23 -22.57 6.80 -11.46
N ILE A 24 -23.45 6.78 -10.45
CA ILE A 24 -24.91 6.67 -10.65
C ILE A 24 -25.40 7.82 -11.54
N LYS A 25 -24.99 9.05 -11.25
CA LYS A 25 -25.41 10.22 -12.03
C LYS A 25 -24.96 10.11 -13.50
N GLY A 26 -23.69 9.78 -13.74
CA GLY A 26 -23.19 9.59 -15.10
C GLY A 26 -23.89 8.46 -15.83
N PHE A 27 -24.14 7.34 -15.14
CA PHE A 27 -24.82 6.18 -15.69
C PHE A 27 -26.29 6.48 -16.04
N GLU A 28 -27.03 7.15 -15.15
CA GLU A 28 -28.42 7.56 -15.41
C GLU A 28 -28.56 8.50 -16.60
N ILE A 29 -27.58 9.37 -16.84
CA ILE A 29 -27.56 10.22 -18.04
C ILE A 29 -27.30 9.35 -19.27
N ALA A 30 -26.29 8.48 -19.22
CA ALA A 30 -25.95 7.59 -20.32
C ALA A 30 -27.11 6.67 -20.72
N SER A 31 -27.86 6.14 -19.74
CA SER A 31 -29.02 5.26 -19.97
C SER A 31 -30.20 5.94 -20.67
N LYS A 32 -30.26 7.28 -20.69
CA LYS A 32 -31.31 8.04 -21.38
C LYS A 32 -30.98 8.32 -22.85
N VAL A 33 -29.71 8.12 -23.25
CA VAL A 33 -29.25 8.31 -24.62
C VAL A 33 -29.40 6.97 -25.36
N PRO A 34 -30.02 6.95 -26.56
CA PRO A 34 -30.05 5.76 -27.42
C PRO A 34 -28.65 5.17 -27.61
N GLU A 35 -28.51 3.85 -27.77
CA GLU A 35 -27.19 3.19 -27.84
C GLU A 35 -26.54 3.19 -29.24
N ASP A 36 -27.27 3.62 -30.27
CA ASP A 36 -26.72 3.77 -31.61
C ASP A 36 -25.70 4.93 -31.67
N SER A 37 -24.84 4.90 -32.67
CA SER A 37 -23.82 5.93 -32.89
C SER A 37 -24.09 6.70 -34.18
N ASP A 38 -25.36 6.83 -34.58
CA ASP A 38 -25.73 7.53 -35.81
C ASP A 38 -25.55 9.04 -35.65
N ASP A 39 -25.18 9.73 -36.73
CA ASP A 39 -24.79 11.15 -36.66
C ASP A 39 -25.94 12.04 -36.16
N GLU A 40 -27.20 11.68 -36.44
CA GLU A 40 -28.39 12.38 -35.94
C GLU A 40 -28.50 12.26 -34.41
N THR A 41 -28.35 11.04 -33.87
CA THR A 41 -28.37 10.76 -32.43
C THR A 41 -27.22 11.47 -31.72
N LEU A 42 -26.02 11.43 -32.28
CA LEU A 42 -24.84 12.10 -31.72
C LEU A 42 -25.02 13.62 -31.67
N LYS A 43 -25.61 14.23 -32.70
CA LYS A 43 -25.93 15.67 -32.72
C LYS A 43 -27.03 16.02 -31.71
N ALA A 44 -28.07 15.19 -31.59
CA ALA A 44 -29.19 15.42 -30.68
C ALA A 44 -28.80 15.26 -29.20
N HIS A 45 -27.93 14.31 -28.89
CA HIS A 45 -27.57 13.93 -27.52
C HIS A 45 -26.14 14.26 -27.11
N GLY A 46 -25.39 15.02 -27.93
CA GLY A 46 -23.97 15.29 -27.72
C GLY A 46 -23.64 15.84 -26.33
N GLN A 47 -24.41 16.80 -25.81
CA GLN A 47 -24.19 17.35 -24.48
C GLN A 47 -24.37 16.30 -23.36
N GLN A 48 -25.36 15.42 -23.50
CA GLN A 48 -25.60 14.34 -22.53
C GLN A 48 -24.48 13.31 -22.57
N ILE A 49 -23.94 12.99 -23.77
CA ILE A 49 -22.79 12.10 -23.93
C ILE A 49 -21.56 12.70 -23.25
N LEU A 50 -21.24 13.97 -23.52
CA LEU A 50 -20.11 14.66 -22.88
C LEU A 50 -20.24 14.72 -21.36
N GLU A 51 -21.44 15.06 -20.85
CA GLU A 51 -21.72 15.15 -19.42
C GLU A 51 -21.65 13.78 -18.73
N ALA A 52 -22.24 12.74 -19.32
CA ALA A 52 -22.17 11.37 -18.80
C ALA A 52 -20.73 10.88 -18.72
N THR A 53 -19.96 11.03 -19.80
CA THR A 53 -18.54 10.64 -19.85
C THR A 53 -17.74 11.33 -18.76
N LYS A 54 -17.95 12.64 -18.57
CA LYS A 54 -17.28 13.40 -17.51
C LYS A 54 -17.54 12.81 -16.12
N TYR A 55 -18.79 12.56 -15.74
CA TYR A 55 -19.10 12.01 -14.42
C TYR A 55 -18.51 10.61 -14.21
N LEU A 56 -18.57 9.77 -15.23
CA LEU A 56 -18.05 8.40 -15.15
C LEU A 56 -16.52 8.37 -15.06
N VAL A 57 -15.84 9.20 -15.85
CA VAL A 57 -14.38 9.36 -15.79
C VAL A 57 -13.92 9.89 -14.43
N GLU A 58 -14.62 10.89 -13.86
CA GLU A 58 -14.30 11.38 -12.51
C GLU A 58 -14.52 10.30 -11.45
N ALA A 59 -15.59 9.51 -11.57
CA ALA A 59 -15.84 8.39 -10.66
C ALA A 59 -14.69 7.36 -10.73
N PHE A 60 -14.25 6.99 -11.94
CA PHE A 60 -13.16 6.04 -12.16
C PHE A 60 -11.81 6.55 -11.61
N LEU A 61 -11.52 7.85 -11.78
CA LEU A 61 -10.33 8.48 -11.23
C LEU A 61 -10.31 8.51 -9.71
N ILE A 62 -11.47 8.64 -9.06
CA ILE A 62 -11.54 8.61 -7.60
C ILE A 62 -11.32 7.18 -7.09
N ASP A 63 -12.07 6.23 -7.62
CA ASP A 63 -11.96 4.82 -7.25
C ASP A 63 -12.57 3.93 -8.32
N ASP A 64 -11.71 3.14 -8.94
CA ASP A 64 -12.02 2.25 -10.03
C ASP A 64 -12.80 1.04 -9.53
N ASN A 65 -12.66 0.67 -8.25
CA ASN A 65 -13.39 -0.44 -7.64
C ASN A 65 -14.90 -0.17 -7.56
N ALA A 66 -15.31 1.10 -7.60
CA ALA A 66 -16.72 1.50 -7.55
C ALA A 66 -17.35 1.69 -8.94
N THR A 67 -16.59 1.52 -10.02
CA THR A 67 -17.03 1.80 -11.39
C THR A 67 -16.98 0.54 -12.24
N GLU A 68 -18.08 -0.22 -12.25
CA GLU A 68 -18.20 -1.41 -13.08
C GLU A 68 -18.35 -1.03 -14.56
N MET A 69 -17.52 -1.65 -15.42
CA MET A 69 -17.69 -1.57 -16.86
C MET A 69 -18.95 -2.35 -17.28
N SER A 70 -19.77 -1.76 -18.15
CA SER A 70 -20.99 -2.37 -18.68
C SER A 70 -21.12 -2.16 -20.19
N PRO A 71 -21.95 -2.94 -20.90
CA PRO A 71 -22.19 -2.74 -22.33
C PRO A 71 -22.58 -1.29 -22.66
N ARG A 72 -23.38 -0.66 -21.79
CA ARG A 72 -23.79 0.74 -21.99
C ARG A 72 -22.62 1.73 -21.91
N ILE A 73 -21.66 1.50 -21.01
CA ILE A 73 -20.47 2.35 -20.90
C ILE A 73 -19.56 2.15 -22.12
N MET A 74 -19.50 0.92 -22.67
CA MET A 74 -18.78 0.66 -23.92
C MET A 74 -19.42 1.37 -25.11
N SER A 75 -20.74 1.31 -25.26
CA SER A 75 -21.45 2.05 -26.32
C SER A 75 -21.31 3.57 -26.13
N LEU A 76 -21.35 4.07 -24.89
CA LEU A 76 -21.06 5.48 -24.58
C LEU A 76 -19.65 5.90 -25.01
N ALA A 77 -18.65 5.04 -24.82
CA ALA A 77 -17.28 5.34 -25.23
C ALA A 77 -17.13 5.46 -26.75
N GLN A 78 -17.78 4.58 -27.51
CA GLN A 78 -17.83 4.66 -28.97
C GLN A 78 -18.54 5.93 -29.45
N GLN A 79 -19.68 6.26 -28.81
CA GLN A 79 -20.42 7.49 -29.07
C GLN A 79 -19.57 8.72 -28.80
N TYR A 80 -18.87 8.76 -27.67
CA TYR A 80 -17.98 9.85 -27.29
C TYR A 80 -16.85 10.02 -28.29
N GLU A 81 -16.16 8.94 -28.67
CA GLU A 81 -15.08 8.99 -29.67
C GLU A 81 -15.57 9.53 -31.02
N LYS A 82 -16.71 9.01 -31.52
CA LYS A 82 -17.28 9.47 -32.78
C LYS A 82 -17.77 10.92 -32.70
N LEU A 83 -18.33 11.33 -31.57
CA LEU A 83 -18.76 12.71 -31.32
C LEU A 83 -17.56 13.68 -31.35
N ILE A 84 -16.44 13.34 -30.72
CA ILE A 84 -15.22 14.15 -30.76
C ILE A 84 -14.69 14.25 -32.19
N LYS A 85 -14.69 13.15 -32.95
CA LYS A 85 -14.31 13.17 -34.39
C LYS A 85 -15.22 14.06 -35.22
N LEU A 86 -16.54 14.01 -35.00
CA LEU A 86 -17.51 14.88 -35.69
C LEU A 86 -17.33 16.36 -35.34
N SER A 87 -16.89 16.67 -34.12
CA SER A 87 -16.55 18.05 -33.73
C SER A 87 -15.20 18.53 -34.28
N TYR A 88 -14.38 17.63 -34.82
CA TYR A 88 -13.02 17.87 -35.31
C TYR A 88 -12.99 17.74 -36.84
N GLU A 89 -13.72 18.61 -37.55
CA GLU A 89 -13.61 18.73 -39.01
C GLU A 89 -12.43 19.66 -39.37
N GLY A 90 -11.21 19.14 -39.27
CA GLY A 90 -10.00 19.64 -39.95
C GLY A 90 -9.83 19.01 -41.33
N THR A 91 -9.20 19.73 -42.27
CA THR A 91 -9.27 19.50 -43.72
C THR A 91 -8.78 18.14 -44.22
N GLU A 92 -9.33 17.73 -45.36
CA GLU A 92 -9.16 16.46 -46.09
C GLU A 92 -7.70 16.01 -46.38
N SER A 93 -6.69 16.86 -46.16
CA SER A 93 -5.27 16.46 -46.24
C SER A 93 -4.79 15.66 -45.02
N GLU A 94 -5.47 15.78 -43.86
CA GLU A 94 -5.07 15.11 -42.60
C GLU A 94 -5.66 13.69 -42.47
N LYS A 95 -6.74 13.40 -43.21
CA LYS A 95 -7.35 12.05 -43.27
C LYS A 95 -6.37 10.97 -43.76
N ASN A 96 -5.43 11.34 -44.62
CA ASN A 96 -4.43 10.42 -45.19
C ASN A 96 -3.25 10.11 -44.24
N ALA A 97 -3.09 10.84 -43.12
CA ALA A 97 -2.01 10.59 -42.15
C ALA A 97 -2.42 9.55 -41.09
N ILE A 98 -3.71 9.54 -40.70
CA ILE A 98 -4.26 8.66 -39.67
C ILE A 98 -4.32 7.20 -40.15
N GLU A 99 -4.46 6.96 -41.45
CA GLU A 99 -4.49 5.62 -42.03
C GLU A 99 -3.10 4.93 -42.06
N LEU A 100 -2.02 5.65 -41.69
CA LEU A 100 -0.64 5.18 -41.79
C LEU A 100 0.08 4.91 -40.45
N GLU A 101 -0.51 5.19 -39.28
CA GLU A 101 0.16 5.03 -37.98
C GLU A 101 -0.55 4.07 -37.02
N ILE A 102 -0.97 2.91 -37.54
CA ILE A 102 -1.26 1.71 -36.72
C ILE A 102 -0.09 0.69 -36.79
N ASN A 103 0.99 1.01 -37.51
CA ASN A 103 2.16 0.15 -37.56
C ASN A 103 3.27 0.60 -36.59
N ASP A 104 3.50 -0.25 -35.60
CA ASP A 104 4.56 -0.20 -34.59
C ASP A 104 5.92 0.24 -35.15
N ALA A 105 6.43 1.38 -34.66
CA ALA A 105 7.86 1.66 -34.44
C ALA A 105 8.17 3.11 -33.99
N LYS A 106 7.27 4.09 -34.17
CA LYS A 106 7.62 5.52 -34.02
C LYS A 106 7.16 6.24 -32.75
N LEU A 107 6.38 5.58 -31.87
CA LEU A 107 5.85 6.20 -30.66
C LEU A 107 6.94 6.79 -29.73
N SER A 108 8.14 6.18 -29.73
CA SER A 108 9.29 6.62 -28.93
C SER A 108 10.00 7.88 -29.47
N GLU A 109 9.92 8.13 -30.78
CA GLU A 109 10.49 9.34 -31.41
C GLU A 109 9.55 10.55 -31.24
N VAL A 110 8.24 10.32 -31.32
CA VAL A 110 7.20 11.35 -31.09
C VAL A 110 7.25 11.89 -29.65
N ILE A 111 7.41 11.01 -28.66
CA ILE A 111 7.55 11.41 -27.23
C ILE A 111 8.83 12.23 -26.98
N LYS A 112 9.88 12.00 -27.78
CA LYS A 112 11.16 12.73 -27.66
C LYS A 112 11.06 14.15 -28.23
N ALA A 113 10.32 14.34 -29.31
CA ALA A 113 10.13 15.64 -29.95
C ALA A 113 9.27 16.60 -29.10
N LYS A 114 8.26 16.09 -28.37
CA LYS A 114 7.37 16.96 -27.54
C LYS A 114 7.99 17.46 -26.23
N LYS A 115 9.18 16.97 -25.83
CA LYS A 115 9.87 17.43 -24.60
C LYS A 115 10.48 18.84 -24.71
N ASP A 116 10.65 19.35 -25.93
CA ASP A 116 11.34 20.62 -26.18
C ASP A 116 10.39 21.81 -26.35
N HIS A 117 9.07 21.63 -26.22
CA HIS A 117 8.09 22.72 -26.32
C HIS A 117 7.38 22.90 -24.98
N SER A 118 7.70 24.02 -24.33
CA SER A 118 7.08 24.46 -23.08
C SER A 118 5.60 24.77 -23.26
N ALA A 119 4.83 24.46 -22.21
CA ALA A 119 3.43 24.79 -22.00
C ALA A 119 2.99 26.15 -22.59
N GLN A 120 2.35 26.10 -23.75
CA GLN A 120 1.31 27.04 -24.15
C GLN A 120 0.10 26.22 -24.55
N ASP A 121 -1.08 26.65 -24.11
CA ASP A 121 -2.38 26.03 -24.39
C ASP A 121 -2.68 26.06 -25.91
N ASP A 122 -2.13 25.11 -26.66
CA ASP A 122 -2.52 24.86 -28.04
C ASP A 122 -3.76 23.96 -28.06
N GLN A 123 -4.93 24.60 -28.06
CA GLN A 123 -6.23 23.95 -28.27
C GLN A 123 -6.41 23.35 -29.69
N ASN A 124 -5.38 23.38 -30.53
CA ASN A 124 -5.41 23.02 -31.95
C ASN A 124 -4.36 21.97 -32.36
N ASP A 125 -3.76 21.21 -31.43
CA ASP A 125 -2.89 20.06 -31.78
C ASP A 125 -3.77 18.84 -32.16
N PRO A 126 -3.76 18.36 -33.42
CA PRO A 126 -4.52 17.18 -33.86
C PRO A 126 -4.21 15.90 -33.07
N ASP A 127 -3.07 15.88 -32.38
CA ASP A 127 -2.61 14.78 -31.54
C ASP A 127 -3.06 14.89 -30.06
N HIS A 128 -3.75 15.97 -29.65
CA HIS A 128 -4.17 16.13 -28.26
C HIS A 128 -5.45 15.35 -28.00
N LEU A 129 -5.31 14.08 -27.59
CA LEU A 129 -6.40 13.33 -26.99
C LEU A 129 -6.94 14.13 -25.78
N THR A 130 -8.25 14.40 -25.77
CA THR A 130 -8.86 15.07 -24.62
C THR A 130 -8.59 14.28 -23.34
N ARG A 131 -8.55 14.98 -22.21
CA ARG A 131 -8.41 14.36 -20.88
C ARG A 131 -9.38 13.20 -20.71
N GLU A 132 -10.65 13.42 -21.01
CA GLU A 132 -11.71 12.42 -20.90
C GLU A 132 -11.48 11.25 -21.88
N SER A 133 -11.04 11.50 -23.11
CA SER A 133 -10.67 10.45 -24.07
C SER A 133 -9.58 9.52 -23.50
N LEU A 134 -8.48 10.09 -22.99
CA LEU A 134 -7.36 9.30 -22.44
C LEU A 134 -7.80 8.44 -21.27
N ILE A 135 -8.54 9.03 -20.32
CA ILE A 135 -8.99 8.27 -19.14
C ILE A 135 -10.00 7.20 -19.51
N LEU A 136 -10.89 7.45 -20.48
CA LEU A 136 -11.84 6.45 -20.95
C LEU A 136 -11.14 5.28 -21.65
N VAL A 137 -10.13 5.55 -22.47
CA VAL A 137 -9.28 4.51 -23.08
C VAL A 137 -8.54 3.71 -22.01
N ILE A 138 -7.93 4.37 -21.01
CA ILE A 138 -7.30 3.70 -19.87
C ILE A 138 -8.31 2.79 -19.18
N TRP A 139 -9.52 3.27 -18.90
CA TRP A 139 -10.55 2.50 -18.23
C TRP A 139 -10.98 1.26 -19.05
N LEU A 140 -11.14 1.40 -20.36
CA LEU A 140 -11.47 0.30 -21.28
C LEU A 140 -10.33 -0.73 -21.34
N LEU A 141 -9.09 -0.29 -21.56
CA LEU A 141 -7.93 -1.18 -21.65
C LEU A 141 -7.68 -1.92 -20.33
N PHE A 142 -7.84 -1.23 -19.20
CA PHE A 142 -7.66 -1.81 -17.88
C PHE A 142 -8.72 -2.88 -17.57
N ASN A 143 -9.99 -2.64 -17.89
CA ASN A 143 -11.03 -3.66 -17.75
C ASN A 143 -10.89 -4.79 -18.76
N GLY A 144 -10.45 -4.48 -19.98
CA GLY A 144 -10.19 -5.43 -21.05
C GLY A 144 -8.90 -6.25 -20.84
N LYS A 145 -8.15 -6.01 -19.75
CA LYS A 145 -6.88 -6.67 -19.41
C LYS A 145 -5.80 -6.51 -20.47
N GLN A 146 -5.89 -5.46 -21.28
CA GLN A 146 -4.92 -5.09 -22.28
C GLN A 146 -3.79 -4.27 -21.63
N TYR A 147 -3.11 -4.87 -20.65
CA TYR A 147 -2.17 -4.16 -19.77
C TYR A 147 -0.99 -3.51 -20.51
N PRO A 148 -0.38 -4.12 -21.55
CA PRO A 148 0.70 -3.45 -22.30
C PRO A 148 0.24 -2.14 -22.94
N PHE A 149 -0.93 -2.13 -23.60
CA PHE A 149 -1.51 -0.93 -24.20
C PHE A 149 -1.98 0.07 -23.13
N CYS A 150 -2.50 -0.43 -22.01
CA CYS A 150 -2.88 0.42 -20.87
C CYS A 150 -1.65 1.16 -20.29
N ILE A 151 -0.51 0.48 -20.15
CA ILE A 151 0.76 1.06 -19.68
C ILE A 151 1.24 2.17 -20.63
N GLN A 152 1.17 1.94 -21.95
CA GLN A 152 1.52 2.95 -22.94
C GLN A 152 0.60 4.18 -22.82
N THR A 153 -0.71 3.96 -22.74
CA THR A 153 -1.70 5.04 -22.60
C THR A 153 -1.52 5.82 -21.29
N LEU A 154 -1.26 5.13 -20.19
CA LEU A 154 -0.94 5.74 -18.89
C LEU A 154 0.35 6.55 -18.94
N THR A 155 1.33 6.13 -19.74
CA THR A 155 2.58 6.87 -19.94
C THR A 155 2.33 8.16 -20.72
N ILE A 156 1.49 8.12 -21.75
CA ILE A 156 1.04 9.31 -22.48
C ILE A 156 0.29 10.25 -21.53
N ALA A 157 -0.68 9.71 -20.77
CA ALA A 157 -1.46 10.47 -19.79
C ALA A 157 -0.59 11.16 -18.74
N LEU A 158 0.46 10.50 -18.24
CA LEU A 158 1.43 11.11 -17.30
C LEU A 158 2.26 12.24 -17.91
N SER A 159 2.34 12.34 -19.24
CA SER A 159 3.05 13.43 -19.93
C SER A 159 2.15 14.60 -20.33
N GLN A 160 0.85 14.34 -20.51
CA GLN A 160 -0.10 15.32 -21.06
C GLN A 160 -1.11 15.84 -20.01
N LEU A 161 -1.44 15.05 -18.99
CA LEU A 161 -2.49 15.40 -18.03
C LEU A 161 -1.94 16.14 -16.81
N GLU A 162 -2.84 16.73 -16.02
CA GLU A 162 -2.42 17.62 -14.95
C GLU A 162 -1.72 16.86 -13.80
N PRO A 163 -0.67 17.43 -13.18
CA PRO A 163 0.10 16.76 -12.12
C PRO A 163 -0.73 16.28 -10.92
N LYS A 164 -1.90 16.88 -10.68
CA LYS A 164 -2.84 16.46 -9.63
C LYS A 164 -3.34 15.02 -9.81
N LEU A 165 -3.35 14.51 -11.05
CA LEU A 165 -3.79 13.15 -11.39
C LEU A 165 -2.65 12.14 -11.29
N HIS A 166 -1.39 12.58 -11.24
CA HIS A 166 -0.23 11.69 -11.27
C HIS A 166 -0.26 10.59 -10.20
N PRO A 167 -0.65 10.83 -8.92
CA PRO A 167 -0.77 9.76 -7.95
C PRO A 167 -1.66 8.61 -8.44
N ARG A 168 -2.83 8.97 -8.98
CA ARG A 168 -3.77 7.98 -9.49
C ARG A 168 -3.26 7.25 -10.74
N LEU A 169 -2.62 7.98 -11.65
CA LEU A 169 -2.06 7.39 -12.87
C LEU A 169 -0.89 6.45 -12.58
N TYR A 170 0.01 6.82 -11.65
CA TYR A 170 1.07 5.94 -11.17
C TYR A 170 0.51 4.70 -10.49
N HIS A 171 -0.54 4.85 -9.68
CA HIS A 171 -1.21 3.72 -9.05
C HIS A 171 -1.77 2.73 -10.08
N LEU A 172 -2.53 3.20 -11.07
CA LEU A 172 -3.07 2.35 -12.14
C LEU A 172 -1.96 1.68 -12.95
N ARG A 173 -0.88 2.41 -13.27
CA ARG A 173 0.25 1.86 -14.03
C ARG A 173 1.05 0.84 -13.22
N ALA A 174 1.23 1.06 -11.92
CA ALA A 174 1.85 0.10 -11.02
C ALA A 174 1.04 -1.20 -10.92
N LEU A 175 -0.29 -1.12 -10.90
CA LEU A 175 -1.15 -2.31 -10.99
C LEU A 175 -0.95 -3.07 -12.30
N CYS A 176 -0.91 -2.36 -13.44
CA CYS A 176 -0.58 -3.00 -14.72
C CYS A 176 0.81 -3.68 -14.68
N TYR A 177 1.83 -2.99 -14.17
CA TYR A 177 3.17 -3.57 -14.07
C TYR A 177 3.23 -4.78 -13.14
N LEU A 178 2.49 -4.76 -12.03
CA LEU A 178 2.35 -5.93 -11.15
C LEU A 178 1.77 -7.12 -11.91
N THR A 179 0.69 -6.90 -12.68
CA THR A 179 0.06 -7.98 -13.47
C THR A 179 0.92 -8.47 -14.65
N THR A 180 1.82 -7.65 -15.17
CA THR A 180 2.76 -8.04 -16.23
C THR A 180 4.12 -8.49 -15.66
N GLU A 181 4.23 -8.65 -14.35
CA GLU A 181 5.45 -9.06 -13.63
C GLU A 181 6.67 -8.13 -13.83
N ASP A 182 6.46 -6.89 -14.25
CA ASP A 182 7.51 -5.86 -14.35
C ASP A 182 7.73 -5.19 -12.99
N VAL A 183 8.31 -5.97 -12.08
CA VAL A 183 8.54 -5.56 -10.69
C VAL A 183 9.36 -4.27 -10.61
N LYS A 184 10.38 -4.12 -11.48
CA LYS A 184 11.29 -2.98 -11.43
C LYS A 184 10.57 -1.66 -11.71
N ASN A 185 9.70 -1.63 -12.71
CA ASN A 185 8.94 -0.42 -13.02
C ASN A 185 7.77 -0.23 -12.05
N CYS A 186 7.17 -1.31 -11.56
CA CYS A 186 6.16 -1.25 -10.50
C CYS A 186 6.68 -0.53 -9.24
N ILE A 187 7.83 -0.95 -8.69
CA ILE A 187 8.42 -0.34 -7.49
C ILE A 187 8.72 1.15 -7.72
N LYS A 188 9.31 1.51 -8.86
CA LYS A 188 9.61 2.91 -9.19
C LYS A 188 8.37 3.79 -9.22
N ASP A 189 7.26 3.29 -9.76
CA ASP A 189 6.01 4.05 -9.80
C ASP A 189 5.36 4.13 -8.43
N LEU A 190 5.46 3.09 -7.60
CA LEU A 190 4.99 3.12 -6.20
C LEU A 190 5.82 4.08 -5.33
N GLU A 191 7.14 4.16 -5.54
CA GLU A 191 8.01 5.14 -4.88
C GLU A 191 7.64 6.58 -5.27
N ARG A 192 7.40 6.83 -6.57
CA ARG A 192 6.92 8.14 -7.05
C ARG A 192 5.54 8.47 -6.50
N LEU A 193 4.65 7.50 -6.47
CA LEU A 193 3.31 7.63 -5.89
C LEU A 193 3.38 8.08 -4.43
N LEU A 194 4.15 7.37 -3.60
CA LEU A 194 4.31 7.69 -2.18
C LEU A 194 5.05 9.01 -1.93
N LEU A 195 5.88 9.46 -2.87
CA LEU A 195 6.51 10.78 -2.80
C LEU A 195 5.51 11.91 -3.09
N LEU A 196 4.57 11.69 -4.00
CA LEU A 196 3.53 12.66 -4.35
C LEU A 196 2.36 12.65 -3.36
N ASP A 197 1.96 11.47 -2.88
CA ASP A 197 0.92 11.25 -1.89
C ASP A 197 1.37 10.21 -0.85
N PRO A 198 1.99 10.66 0.26
CA PRO A 198 2.41 9.77 1.35
C PRO A 198 1.26 9.05 2.06
N ASN A 199 0.01 9.48 1.83
CA ASN A 199 -1.18 8.88 2.42
C ASN A 199 -1.89 7.92 1.46
N PHE A 200 -1.29 7.61 0.30
CA PHE A 200 -1.83 6.62 -0.63
C PHE A 200 -1.65 5.20 -0.07
N VAL A 201 -2.56 4.80 0.82
CA VAL A 201 -2.41 3.59 1.64
C VAL A 201 -2.28 2.32 0.78
N ASP A 202 -3.01 2.23 -0.33
CA ASP A 202 -3.02 1.05 -1.21
C ASP A 202 -1.65 0.76 -1.83
N ALA A 203 -0.77 1.76 -1.95
CA ALA A 203 0.59 1.58 -2.43
C ALA A 203 1.37 0.57 -1.57
N TYR A 204 1.17 0.57 -0.25
CA TYR A 204 1.80 -0.41 0.65
C TYR A 204 1.27 -1.83 0.42
N CYS A 205 -0.01 -1.99 0.07
CA CYS A 205 -0.56 -3.30 -0.25
C CYS A 205 0.07 -3.86 -1.53
N ILE A 206 0.17 -3.02 -2.58
CA ILE A 206 0.77 -3.38 -3.87
C ILE A 206 2.26 -3.71 -3.68
N GLN A 207 3.03 -2.87 -2.97
CA GLN A 207 4.43 -3.18 -2.64
C GLN A 207 4.56 -4.51 -1.89
N GLY A 208 3.64 -4.78 -0.95
CA GLY A 208 3.57 -6.06 -0.24
C GLY A 208 3.49 -7.26 -1.20
N PHE A 209 2.60 -7.20 -2.19
CA PHE A 209 2.46 -8.26 -3.19
C PHE A 209 3.66 -8.35 -4.13
N VAL A 210 4.21 -7.22 -4.57
CA VAL A 210 5.40 -7.17 -5.43
C VAL A 210 6.60 -7.86 -4.76
N PHE A 211 6.90 -7.54 -3.51
CA PHE A 211 8.00 -8.19 -2.79
C PHE A 211 7.70 -9.66 -2.44
N MET A 212 6.42 -10.01 -2.29
CA MET A 212 6.01 -11.38 -2.05
C MET A 212 6.22 -12.27 -3.28
N SER A 213 5.97 -11.76 -4.50
CA SER A 213 6.17 -12.51 -5.75
C SER A 213 7.66 -12.73 -6.09
N GLN A 214 8.56 -11.86 -5.63
CA GLN A 214 10.01 -12.02 -5.81
C GLN A 214 10.62 -13.21 -5.03
N GLY A 215 9.98 -13.64 -3.93
CA GLY A 215 10.29 -14.90 -3.25
C GLY A 215 11.60 -14.96 -2.44
N GLU A 216 12.50 -13.97 -2.52
CA GLU A 216 13.73 -13.94 -1.72
C GLU A 216 13.45 -13.68 -0.22
N ARG A 217 14.38 -14.07 0.66
CA ARG A 217 14.19 -13.92 2.12
C ARG A 217 14.14 -12.45 2.55
N LEU A 218 14.94 -11.58 1.93
CA LEU A 218 14.95 -10.15 2.22
C LEU A 218 13.64 -9.50 1.78
N ASP A 219 13.19 -9.82 0.56
CA ASP A 219 11.94 -9.33 0.00
C ASP A 219 10.73 -9.78 0.83
N ARG A 220 10.72 -11.01 1.35
CA ARG A 220 9.65 -11.48 2.25
C ARG A 220 9.50 -10.66 3.54
N LEU A 221 10.61 -10.17 4.13
CA LEU A 221 10.54 -9.29 5.29
C LEU A 221 9.97 -7.92 4.93
N GLU A 222 10.34 -7.43 3.75
CA GLU A 222 9.84 -6.17 3.22
C GLU A 222 8.35 -6.25 2.85
N ALA A 223 7.92 -7.35 2.23
CA ALA A 223 6.52 -7.68 2.01
C ALA A 223 5.72 -7.65 3.31
N ALA A 224 6.19 -8.36 4.35
CA ALA A 224 5.52 -8.38 5.64
C ALA A 224 5.47 -6.99 6.33
N ARG A 225 6.49 -6.15 6.14
CA ARG A 225 6.48 -4.76 6.65
C ARG A 225 5.45 -3.91 5.92
N ASN A 226 5.38 -4.02 4.60
CA ASN A 226 4.44 -3.29 3.76
C ASN A 226 2.99 -3.68 4.08
N PHE A 227 2.67 -4.97 4.18
CA PHE A 227 1.33 -5.40 4.61
C PHE A 227 0.98 -4.96 6.04
N LYS A 228 1.94 -4.96 6.98
CA LYS A 228 1.72 -4.41 8.33
C LYS A 228 1.38 -2.92 8.31
N THR A 229 2.14 -2.15 7.53
CA THR A 229 1.90 -0.71 7.36
C THR A 229 0.53 -0.46 6.73
N TYR A 230 0.15 -1.29 5.75
CA TYR A 230 -1.17 -1.25 5.14
C TYR A 230 -2.29 -1.51 6.17
N ILE A 231 -2.26 -2.61 6.93
CA ILE A 231 -3.32 -2.90 7.92
C ILE A 231 -3.41 -1.87 9.06
N GLU A 232 -2.31 -1.16 9.36
CA GLU A 232 -2.27 -0.10 10.37
C GLU A 232 -2.94 1.19 9.86
N LYS A 233 -2.81 1.49 8.57
CA LYS A 233 -3.31 2.74 7.97
C LYS A 233 -4.65 2.58 7.24
N ALA A 234 -4.95 1.39 6.72
CA ALA A 234 -6.10 1.14 5.86
C ALA A 234 -7.40 1.09 6.65
N SER A 235 -8.50 1.44 5.97
CA SER A 235 -9.83 1.13 6.47
C SER A 235 -10.02 -0.39 6.54
N LYS A 236 -10.60 -0.87 7.63
CA LYS A 236 -11.01 -2.28 7.78
C LYS A 236 -12.11 -2.67 6.82
N ASP A 237 -12.78 -1.70 6.21
CA ASP A 237 -13.83 -1.89 5.22
C ASP A 237 -13.25 -1.97 3.80
N SER A 238 -11.93 -1.80 3.62
CA SER A 238 -11.28 -1.96 2.32
C SER A 238 -11.28 -3.42 1.90
N ALA A 239 -11.56 -3.69 0.62
CA ALA A 239 -11.51 -5.03 0.06
C ALA A 239 -10.12 -5.66 0.26
N SER A 240 -9.06 -4.89 0.04
CA SER A 240 -7.68 -5.37 0.19
C SER A 240 -7.23 -5.60 1.65
N TYR A 241 -8.06 -5.26 2.64
CA TYR A 241 -7.76 -5.51 4.06
C TYR A 241 -7.70 -7.00 4.39
N SER A 242 -8.66 -7.81 3.90
CA SER A 242 -8.62 -9.26 4.07
C SER A 242 -7.45 -9.88 3.32
N HIS A 243 -7.16 -9.42 2.09
CA HIS A 243 -6.04 -9.92 1.28
C HIS A 243 -4.69 -9.70 1.96
N ALA A 244 -4.44 -8.51 2.53
CA ALA A 244 -3.22 -8.22 3.27
C ALA A 244 -3.06 -9.11 4.51
N LEU A 245 -4.16 -9.42 5.21
CA LEU A 245 -4.15 -10.34 6.36
C LEU A 245 -3.85 -11.79 5.95
N TYR A 246 -4.42 -12.27 4.85
CA TYR A 246 -4.06 -13.58 4.30
C TYR A 246 -2.58 -13.64 3.89
N ALA A 247 -2.07 -12.58 3.26
CA ALA A 247 -0.65 -12.49 2.88
C ALA A 247 0.27 -12.53 4.10
N LEU A 248 -0.08 -11.81 5.17
CA LEU A 248 0.65 -11.89 6.45
C LEU A 248 0.58 -13.29 7.07
N ALA A 249 -0.57 -13.96 7.02
CA ALA A 249 -0.69 -15.34 7.49
C ALA A 249 0.26 -16.27 6.72
N ALA A 250 0.26 -16.19 5.38
CA ALA A 250 1.10 -17.01 4.52
C ALA A 250 2.60 -16.74 4.76
N LEU A 251 3.03 -15.46 4.77
CA LEU A 251 4.43 -15.07 5.03
C LEU A 251 4.90 -15.51 6.42
N THR A 252 4.01 -15.49 7.43
CA THR A 252 4.34 -15.92 8.79
C THR A 252 4.50 -17.45 8.86
N CYS A 253 3.67 -18.20 8.14
CA CYS A 253 3.75 -19.66 8.05
C CYS A 253 4.99 -20.16 7.30
N GLN A 254 5.33 -19.57 6.15
CA GLN A 254 6.49 -20.01 5.35
C GLN A 254 7.82 -19.83 6.08
N ASN A 255 7.90 -18.87 7.01
CA ASN A 255 9.08 -18.66 7.85
C ASN A 255 9.25 -19.76 8.93
N ALA A 256 8.37 -20.77 9.02
CA ALA A 256 8.47 -21.87 9.98
C ALA A 256 9.19 -23.12 9.43
N THR A 257 9.43 -23.24 8.12
CA THR A 257 9.89 -24.48 7.46
C THR A 257 11.40 -24.70 7.38
N SER A 258 12.24 -23.91 8.07
CA SER A 258 13.69 -24.20 8.11
C SER A 258 13.98 -25.39 9.03
N LEU A 259 14.38 -26.52 8.42
CA LEU A 259 14.89 -27.74 9.05
C LEU A 259 16.07 -27.43 9.98
N THR A 260 15.83 -27.17 11.27
CA THR A 260 16.87 -27.25 12.30
C THR A 260 16.31 -27.75 13.62
N THR A 261 16.71 -28.98 13.97
CA THR A 261 16.33 -29.73 15.16
C THR A 261 16.89 -29.10 16.45
N GLY A 262 16.01 -28.47 17.23
CA GLY A 262 16.30 -28.01 18.59
C GLY A 262 15.03 -27.53 19.32
N ASN A 263 14.86 -27.88 20.60
CA ASN A 263 13.65 -27.58 21.40
C ASN A 263 13.24 -26.09 21.43
N ARG A 264 14.21 -25.16 21.34
CA ARG A 264 13.95 -23.71 21.31
C ARG A 264 13.34 -23.25 19.97
N ASN A 265 13.63 -23.98 18.89
CA ASN A 265 13.08 -23.71 17.56
C ASN A 265 11.64 -24.19 17.46
N GLN A 266 11.25 -25.25 18.18
CA GLN A 266 9.88 -25.76 18.20
C GLN A 266 8.89 -24.79 18.87
N VAL A 267 9.28 -24.17 20.00
CA VAL A 267 8.46 -23.12 20.64
C VAL A 267 8.31 -21.91 19.71
N THR A 268 9.38 -21.51 19.04
CA THR A 268 9.37 -20.39 18.09
C THR A 268 8.50 -20.68 16.86
N GLN A 269 8.54 -21.92 16.35
CA GLN A 269 7.68 -22.39 15.26
C GLN A 269 6.20 -22.41 15.67
N ASN A 270 5.88 -22.92 16.87
CA ASN A 270 4.52 -22.91 17.40
C ASN A 270 3.96 -21.50 17.55
N LEU A 271 4.77 -20.56 18.07
CA LEU A 271 4.37 -19.15 18.20
C LEU A 271 4.11 -18.49 16.84
N ARG A 272 4.96 -18.77 15.84
CA ARG A 272 4.75 -18.27 14.47
C ARG A 272 3.48 -18.85 13.85
N TYR A 273 3.22 -20.14 14.05
CA TYR A 273 2.00 -20.79 13.56
C TYR A 273 0.75 -20.15 14.19
N GLN A 274 0.76 -19.91 15.50
CA GLN A 274 -0.34 -19.22 16.20
C GLN A 274 -0.54 -17.78 15.69
N GLN A 275 0.57 -17.05 15.47
CA GLN A 275 0.49 -15.70 14.91
C GLN A 275 -0.11 -15.72 13.49
N ALA A 276 0.31 -16.67 12.65
CA ALA A 276 -0.25 -16.85 11.32
C ALA A 276 -1.75 -17.19 11.37
N TYR A 277 -2.16 -18.06 12.28
CA TYR A 277 -3.57 -18.41 12.50
C TYR A 277 -4.40 -17.21 12.96
N ASN A 278 -3.86 -16.32 13.81
CA ASN A 278 -4.52 -15.09 14.22
C ASN A 278 -4.78 -14.16 13.02
N TYR A 279 -3.78 -13.98 12.13
CA TYR A 279 -3.97 -13.23 10.90
C TYR A 279 -5.03 -13.85 9.99
N TYR A 280 -5.03 -15.18 9.84
CA TYR A 280 -6.04 -15.91 9.07
C TYR A 280 -7.47 -15.70 9.62
N GLN A 281 -7.65 -15.77 10.94
CA GLN A 281 -8.97 -15.54 11.57
C GLN A 281 -9.45 -14.11 11.34
N LYS A 282 -8.57 -13.12 11.54
CA LYS A 282 -8.90 -11.72 11.24
C LYS A 282 -9.24 -11.49 9.78
N ALA A 283 -8.63 -12.25 8.87
CA ALA A 283 -8.93 -12.16 7.45
C ALA A 283 -10.37 -12.62 7.18
N LYS A 284 -10.80 -13.76 7.76
CA LYS A 284 -12.19 -14.26 7.66
C LYS A 284 -13.19 -13.25 8.25
N GLU A 285 -12.92 -12.71 9.43
CA GLU A 285 -13.76 -11.67 10.05
C GLU A 285 -13.88 -10.42 9.16
N ALA A 286 -12.79 -10.02 8.49
CA ALA A 286 -12.81 -8.90 7.55
C ALA A 286 -13.63 -9.19 6.29
N GLU A 287 -13.59 -10.43 5.77
CA GLU A 287 -14.44 -10.83 4.63
C GLU A 287 -15.92 -10.81 4.99
N GLU A 288 -16.30 -11.39 6.13
CA GLU A 288 -17.68 -11.37 6.61
C GLU A 288 -18.18 -9.93 6.80
N ARG A 289 -17.33 -9.07 7.37
CA ARG A 289 -17.63 -7.65 7.52
C ARG A 289 -17.82 -6.96 6.17
N TYR A 290 -16.95 -7.22 5.20
CA TYR A 290 -17.05 -6.65 3.87
C TYR A 290 -18.33 -7.11 3.16
N GLU A 291 -18.62 -8.41 3.20
CA GLU A 291 -19.84 -8.99 2.64
C GLU A 291 -21.10 -8.41 3.28
N PHE A 292 -21.10 -8.20 4.60
CA PHE A 292 -22.20 -7.52 5.29
C PHE A 292 -22.41 -6.08 4.79
N LEU A 293 -21.33 -5.33 4.53
CA LEU A 293 -21.40 -3.93 4.09
C LEU A 293 -21.78 -3.78 2.62
N TYR A 294 -21.32 -4.69 1.77
CA TYR A 294 -21.37 -4.53 0.31
C TYR A 294 -22.24 -5.57 -0.41
N GLY A 295 -22.66 -6.64 0.27
CA GLY A 295 -23.55 -7.68 -0.26
C GLY A 295 -22.86 -8.73 -1.15
N HIS A 296 -21.53 -8.71 -1.22
CA HIS A 296 -20.71 -9.68 -1.94
C HIS A 296 -19.33 -9.80 -1.28
N THR A 297 -18.59 -10.87 -1.56
CA THR A 297 -17.24 -11.04 -1.03
C THR A 297 -16.25 -10.06 -1.68
N PRO A 298 -15.14 -9.69 -1.01
CA PRO A 298 -14.08 -8.86 -1.60
C PRO A 298 -13.61 -9.41 -2.95
N ASP A 299 -13.48 -10.73 -3.03
CA ASP A 299 -13.03 -11.43 -4.23
C ASP A 299 -13.99 -11.32 -5.42
N MET A 300 -15.27 -10.98 -5.26
CA MET A 300 -16.22 -10.96 -6.40
C MET A 300 -16.15 -9.69 -7.24
N ILE A 301 -16.07 -8.51 -6.62
CA ILE A 301 -15.84 -7.25 -7.36
C ILE A 301 -14.39 -7.18 -7.79
N ASP A 302 -13.47 -7.57 -6.91
CA ASP A 302 -12.07 -7.57 -7.23
C ASP A 302 -11.66 -8.74 -8.12
N ALA A 303 -12.44 -9.80 -8.33
CA ALA A 303 -12.12 -10.91 -9.24
C ALA A 303 -11.80 -10.45 -10.66
N LYS A 304 -12.31 -9.29 -11.09
CA LYS A 304 -11.95 -8.72 -12.39
C LYS A 304 -10.48 -8.25 -12.45
N ARG A 305 -9.85 -7.92 -11.31
CA ARG A 305 -8.43 -7.46 -11.15
C ARG A 305 -7.55 -8.40 -10.30
N ILE A 306 -8.00 -8.80 -9.12
CA ILE A 306 -7.33 -9.68 -8.13
C ILE A 306 -7.26 -11.14 -8.56
N ALA A 307 -8.19 -11.65 -9.40
CA ALA A 307 -8.03 -12.99 -9.97
C ALA A 307 -6.84 -13.11 -10.94
N PHE A 308 -6.09 -12.02 -11.14
CA PHE A 308 -4.91 -11.92 -12.01
C PHE A 308 -3.59 -11.68 -11.25
N ILE A 309 -3.60 -11.67 -9.91
CA ILE A 309 -2.39 -11.84 -9.11
C ILE A 309 -2.50 -13.27 -8.54
N PRO A 310 -1.96 -14.30 -9.24
CA PRO A 310 -2.06 -15.69 -8.81
C PRO A 310 -1.71 -15.85 -7.33
N GLU A 311 -0.74 -15.07 -6.85
CA GLU A 311 -0.28 -15.03 -5.48
C GLU A 311 -1.38 -14.67 -4.49
N ILE A 312 -2.38 -13.82 -4.80
CA ILE A 312 -3.46 -13.48 -3.85
C ILE A 312 -4.43 -14.65 -3.68
N SER A 313 -4.90 -15.22 -4.79
CA SER A 313 -5.80 -16.38 -4.78
C SER A 313 -5.11 -17.60 -4.17
N ASP A 314 -3.84 -17.82 -4.51
CA ASP A 314 -3.02 -18.87 -3.93
C ASP A 314 -2.79 -18.64 -2.45
N VAL A 315 -2.54 -17.41 -2.00
CA VAL A 315 -2.33 -17.09 -0.58
C VAL A 315 -3.57 -17.40 0.25
N LYS A 316 -4.76 -17.00 -0.19
CA LYS A 316 -6.01 -17.34 0.49
C LYS A 316 -6.24 -18.85 0.48
N ARG A 317 -6.14 -19.51 -0.69
CA ARG A 317 -6.29 -20.98 -0.80
C ARG A 317 -5.29 -21.73 0.06
N ASN A 318 -4.04 -21.32 0.08
CA ASN A 318 -2.99 -21.91 0.89
C ASN A 318 -3.27 -21.73 2.38
N ALA A 319 -3.69 -20.54 2.80
CA ALA A 319 -4.07 -20.30 4.19
C ALA A 319 -5.28 -21.16 4.60
N MET A 320 -6.31 -21.25 3.74
CA MET A 320 -7.46 -22.14 3.96
C MET A 320 -7.01 -23.60 4.06
N ALA A 321 -6.20 -24.09 3.13
CA ALA A 321 -5.69 -25.46 3.16
C ALA A 321 -4.88 -25.77 4.44
N LEU A 322 -4.08 -24.81 4.91
CA LEU A 322 -3.24 -24.94 6.11
C LEU A 322 -4.03 -24.95 7.42
N PHE A 323 -5.19 -24.27 7.48
CA PHE A 323 -5.90 -24.02 8.73
C PHE A 323 -7.29 -24.67 8.80
N GLU A 324 -7.95 -24.97 7.68
CA GLU A 324 -9.26 -25.62 7.63
C GLU A 324 -9.16 -27.15 7.73
N GLN A 325 -8.09 -27.79 7.22
CA GLN A 325 -7.91 -29.26 7.34
C GLN A 325 -7.75 -29.77 8.79
N LYS A 326 -7.57 -28.88 9.78
CA LYS A 326 -7.37 -29.22 11.20
C LYS A 326 -8.63 -29.08 12.07
N SER A 327 -9.81 -28.87 11.48
CA SER A 327 -11.04 -28.63 12.21
C SER A 327 -11.65 -29.90 12.81
N GLY A 328 -11.50 -30.04 14.13
CA GLY A 328 -12.29 -30.97 14.95
C GLY A 328 -11.87 -30.97 16.42
N LYS A 329 -10.55 -30.98 16.68
CA LYS A 329 -10.00 -30.99 18.06
C LYS A 329 -8.82 -30.06 18.30
N GLU A 330 -8.04 -29.68 17.27
CA GLU A 330 -6.89 -28.78 17.42
C GLU A 330 -7.28 -27.29 17.40
N THR A 331 -8.33 -26.91 16.64
CA THR A 331 -8.77 -25.51 16.51
C THR A 331 -9.19 -24.89 17.83
N THR A 332 -9.99 -25.59 18.63
CA THR A 332 -10.42 -25.12 19.96
C THR A 332 -9.27 -25.00 20.97
N LYS A 333 -8.21 -25.81 20.81
CA LYS A 333 -6.99 -25.71 21.61
C LYS A 333 -6.14 -24.52 21.17
N VAL A 334 -5.91 -24.36 19.86
CA VAL A 334 -5.16 -23.24 19.29
C VAL A 334 -5.86 -21.90 19.56
N GLU A 335 -7.19 -21.82 19.53
CA GLU A 335 -7.97 -20.63 19.90
C GLU A 335 -7.92 -20.31 21.40
N LYS A 336 -7.97 -21.33 22.27
CA LYS A 336 -7.80 -21.14 23.72
C LYS A 336 -6.38 -20.70 24.06
N ASP A 337 -5.39 -21.30 23.40
CA ASP A 337 -3.98 -20.94 23.57
C ASP A 337 -3.72 -19.54 22.98
N SER A 338 -4.32 -19.18 21.83
CA SER A 338 -4.20 -17.85 21.24
C SER A 338 -4.86 -16.76 22.08
N LYS A 339 -6.01 -17.01 22.73
CA LYS A 339 -6.58 -16.06 23.70
C LYS A 339 -5.68 -15.89 24.92
N LYS A 340 -5.18 -16.99 25.49
CA LYS A 340 -4.24 -16.95 26.63
C LYS A 340 -2.91 -16.28 26.28
N GLU A 341 -2.40 -16.46 25.07
CA GLU A 341 -1.15 -15.84 24.62
C GLU A 341 -1.34 -14.44 24.08
N ALA A 342 -2.48 -14.08 23.50
CA ALA A 342 -2.86 -12.69 23.25
C ALA A 342 -3.03 -11.94 24.57
N GLU A 343 -3.56 -12.58 25.61
CA GLU A 343 -3.54 -12.04 26.97
C GLU A 343 -2.11 -11.90 27.49
N LYS A 344 -1.23 -12.91 27.33
CA LYS A 344 0.19 -12.79 27.74
C LYS A 344 0.94 -11.72 26.95
N LEU A 345 0.70 -11.58 25.64
CA LEU A 345 1.28 -10.55 24.77
C LEU A 345 0.69 -9.19 25.07
N ALA A 346 -0.59 -9.09 25.42
CA ALA A 346 -1.22 -7.86 25.88
C ALA A 346 -0.78 -7.49 27.29
N ILE A 347 -0.44 -8.47 28.15
CA ILE A 347 0.19 -8.26 29.46
C ILE A 347 1.64 -7.84 29.26
N LEU A 348 2.38 -8.47 28.35
CA LEU A 348 3.77 -8.13 28.04
C LEU A 348 3.85 -6.76 27.35
N GLN A 349 2.94 -6.48 26.41
CA GLN A 349 2.77 -5.16 25.81
C GLN A 349 2.30 -4.19 26.86
N LYS A 350 1.32 -4.50 27.72
CA LYS A 350 1.01 -3.66 28.88
C LYS A 350 2.19 -3.50 29.82
N PHE A 351 3.13 -4.44 29.92
CA PHE A 351 4.33 -4.32 30.75
C PHE A 351 5.37 -3.42 30.07
N LEU A 352 5.41 -3.44 28.73
CA LEU A 352 6.28 -2.63 27.89
C LEU A 352 5.72 -1.21 27.66
N THR A 353 4.39 -1.07 27.60
CA THR A 353 3.61 0.17 27.41
C THR A 353 3.09 0.75 28.73
N SER A 354 3.08 -0.03 29.83
CA SER A 354 3.26 0.49 31.19
C SER A 354 4.72 0.89 31.36
N HIS A 355 5.15 1.83 30.52
CA HIS A 355 5.89 2.90 31.14
C HIS A 355 4.86 3.70 31.94
N PRO A 356 5.08 3.87 33.24
CA PRO A 356 4.22 4.75 34.01
C PRO A 356 4.31 6.13 33.36
N ASN A 357 3.17 6.65 32.87
CA ASN A 357 3.00 8.09 32.84
C ASN A 357 2.95 8.53 34.31
N GLY A 358 4.14 8.68 34.86
CA GLY A 358 4.42 9.28 36.13
C GLY A 358 5.74 9.99 35.94
N GLU A 359 5.69 11.31 35.90
CA GLU A 359 6.84 12.14 36.23
C GLU A 359 7.52 11.52 37.46
N GLN A 360 8.72 10.95 37.31
CA GLN A 360 9.78 10.95 38.32
C GLN A 360 11.04 10.22 37.82
N GLN A 361 12.09 11.02 37.70
CA GLN A 361 13.46 10.72 38.09
C GLN A 361 14.14 9.54 37.36
N GLN A 362 14.99 9.90 36.39
CA GLN A 362 16.24 9.19 36.18
C GLN A 362 16.87 8.93 37.56
N SER A 363 16.87 7.68 38.04
CA SER A 363 17.82 7.34 39.09
C SER A 363 19.19 7.41 38.44
N GLU A 364 19.86 8.54 38.69
CA GLU A 364 21.19 8.85 38.18
C GLU A 364 22.08 7.64 38.47
N LYS A 365 22.53 6.93 37.43
CA LYS A 365 23.46 5.81 37.61
C LYS A 365 24.75 6.39 38.21
N LYS A 366 24.99 6.07 39.48
CA LYS A 366 26.14 6.55 40.26
C LYS A 366 27.16 5.44 40.45
N CYS A 367 28.43 5.84 40.52
CA CYS A 367 29.51 4.97 40.93
C CYS A 367 29.23 4.44 42.33
N HIS A 368 29.21 3.12 42.51
CA HIS A 368 28.91 2.50 43.80
C HIS A 368 29.95 2.84 44.88
N SER A 369 31.20 3.06 44.48
CA SER A 369 32.29 3.37 45.40
C SER A 369 32.31 4.83 45.86
N CYS A 370 31.88 5.79 45.02
CA CYS A 370 32.09 7.22 45.30
C CYS A 370 30.93 8.15 44.92
N GLY A 371 29.82 7.60 44.41
CA GLY A 371 28.62 8.37 44.05
C GLY A 371 28.72 9.17 42.74
N SER A 372 29.85 9.15 42.03
CA SER A 372 30.02 9.93 40.79
C SER A 372 29.11 9.45 39.66
N GLN A 373 28.45 10.37 38.97
CA GLN A 373 27.61 10.08 37.81
C GLN A 373 28.39 10.08 36.48
N THR A 374 29.61 10.62 36.50
CA THR A 374 30.50 10.72 35.32
C THR A 374 31.74 9.86 35.49
N ARG A 375 32.29 9.39 34.36
CA ARG A 375 33.57 8.68 34.31
C ARG A 375 34.74 9.62 34.62
N LYS A 376 35.62 9.20 35.52
CA LYS A 376 36.77 9.97 36.02
C LYS A 376 38.12 9.51 35.46
N ASP A 377 38.14 8.38 34.76
CA ASP A 377 39.34 7.79 34.14
C ASP A 377 39.47 8.09 32.64
N LEU A 378 38.67 9.03 32.11
CA LEU A 378 38.73 9.46 30.71
C LEU A 378 39.59 10.71 30.56
N ASN A 379 40.31 10.81 29.44
CA ASN A 379 41.01 12.02 29.05
C ASN A 379 40.02 12.98 28.36
N GLU A 380 39.76 14.14 28.97
CA GLU A 380 38.70 15.07 28.60
C GLU A 380 38.76 15.54 27.12
N LYS A 381 39.95 15.50 26.49
CA LYS A 381 40.13 15.94 25.10
C LYS A 381 39.85 14.88 24.03
N LEU A 382 39.79 13.59 24.39
CA LEU A 382 39.71 12.48 23.42
C LEU A 382 38.42 11.63 23.52
N ASP A 383 37.66 11.72 24.62
CA ASP A 383 36.53 10.80 24.89
C ASP A 383 35.25 11.52 25.40
N ALA A 384 34.91 12.68 24.83
CA ALA A 384 33.76 13.48 25.25
C ALA A 384 32.42 12.70 25.23
N GLU A 385 32.22 11.82 24.25
CA GLU A 385 30.99 11.02 24.10
C GLU A 385 30.84 9.90 25.14
N LYS A 386 31.91 9.53 25.86
CA LYS A 386 31.90 8.41 26.82
C LYS A 386 31.76 8.87 28.28
N LYS A 387 31.69 10.18 28.51
CA LYS A 387 31.66 10.82 29.85
C LYS A 387 30.55 10.30 30.77
N TYR A 388 29.40 9.94 30.22
CA TYR A 388 28.21 9.48 30.96
C TYR A 388 28.08 7.95 31.02
N LYS A 389 29.03 7.19 30.46
CA LYS A 389 29.00 5.72 30.42
C LYS A 389 29.91 5.10 31.48
N LEU A 390 29.36 4.91 32.69
CA LEU A 390 30.06 4.25 33.80
C LEU A 390 30.51 2.82 33.43
N LEU A 391 31.63 2.38 34.01
CA LEU A 391 32.10 0.99 33.91
C LEU A 391 31.15 0.08 34.67
N ILE A 392 30.97 -1.15 34.20
CA ILE A 392 30.15 -2.15 34.87
C ILE A 392 31.09 -3.24 35.40
N CYS A 393 30.79 -3.78 36.58
CA CYS A 393 31.51 -4.95 37.09
C CYS A 393 31.40 -6.13 36.12
N ALA A 394 32.50 -6.56 35.51
CA ALA A 394 32.51 -7.70 34.59
C ALA A 394 32.13 -9.04 35.26
N GLY A 395 32.14 -9.09 36.60
CA GLY A 395 31.77 -10.29 37.35
C GLY A 395 30.27 -10.49 37.48
N CYS A 396 29.55 -9.49 38.01
CA CYS A 396 28.12 -9.58 38.33
C CYS A 396 27.22 -8.73 37.44
N SER A 397 27.78 -7.83 36.62
CA SER A 397 27.05 -6.86 35.80
C SER A 397 26.08 -5.91 36.52
N ASN A 398 26.02 -5.94 37.86
CA ASN A 398 25.01 -5.23 38.66
C ASN A 398 25.50 -3.91 39.28
N VAL A 399 26.81 -3.64 39.25
CA VAL A 399 27.42 -2.48 39.94
C VAL A 399 28.20 -1.63 38.95
N ASN A 400 28.07 -0.30 39.07
CA ASN A 400 28.68 0.68 38.18
C ASN A 400 29.84 1.43 38.86
N TYR A 401 30.87 1.82 38.09
CA TYR A 401 32.05 2.54 38.57
C TYR A 401 32.47 3.68 37.64
N CYS A 402 32.90 4.80 38.20
CA CYS A 402 33.44 5.91 37.43
C CYS A 402 34.89 5.72 36.99
N SER A 403 35.62 4.77 37.58
CA SER A 403 37.01 4.47 37.23
C SER A 403 37.38 3.06 37.70
N LYS A 404 38.44 2.50 37.10
CA LYS A 404 39.03 1.23 37.55
C LYS A 404 39.54 1.30 39.00
N GLU A 405 39.93 2.47 39.48
CA GLU A 405 40.35 2.68 40.87
C GLU A 405 39.19 2.54 41.85
N CYS A 406 38.03 3.14 41.53
CA CYS A 406 36.80 2.97 42.30
C CYS A 406 36.34 1.52 42.31
N GLN A 407 36.44 0.81 41.18
CA GLN A 407 36.17 -0.62 41.12
C GLN A 407 37.10 -1.43 42.03
N LYS A 408 38.41 -1.17 42.00
CA LYS A 408 39.39 -1.88 42.86
C LYS A 408 39.17 -1.60 44.35
N LYS A 409 38.81 -0.37 44.71
CA LYS A 409 38.52 0.03 46.09
C LYS A 409 37.28 -0.70 46.61
N ASP A 410 36.21 -0.69 45.83
CA ASP A 410 34.97 -1.38 46.17
C ASP A 410 35.13 -2.90 46.25
N TRP A 411 35.92 -3.48 45.33
CA TRP A 411 36.28 -4.90 45.35
C TRP A 411 36.93 -5.34 46.66
N LYS A 412 37.81 -4.50 47.25
CA LYS A 412 38.45 -4.75 48.55
C LYS A 412 37.50 -4.52 49.73
N ASN A 413 36.52 -3.62 49.60
CA ASN A 413 35.59 -3.24 50.66
C ASN A 413 34.37 -4.16 50.81
N GLY A 414 34.43 -5.36 50.24
CA GLY A 414 33.39 -6.39 50.43
C GLY A 414 32.64 -6.79 49.16
N HIS A 415 32.72 -6.00 48.07
CA HIS A 415 32.04 -6.36 46.83
C HIS A 415 32.52 -7.71 46.25
N LYS A 416 33.77 -8.13 46.51
CA LYS A 416 34.27 -9.46 46.11
C LYS A 416 33.38 -10.61 46.61
N GLN A 417 32.84 -10.51 47.82
CA GLN A 417 32.00 -11.56 48.41
C GLN A 417 30.59 -11.55 47.80
N THR A 418 30.00 -10.37 47.60
CA THR A 418 28.66 -10.22 47.01
C THR A 418 28.64 -10.42 45.49
N CYS A 419 29.77 -10.20 44.81
CA CYS A 419 29.91 -10.48 43.38
C CYS A 419 29.96 -11.98 43.08
N ALA A 420 30.47 -12.80 44.00
CA ALA A 420 30.56 -14.26 43.81
C ALA A 420 29.19 -14.93 43.87
N THR A 421 28.31 -14.47 44.77
CA THR A 421 26.94 -14.99 44.91
C THR A 421 26.03 -14.58 43.75
N ALA A 422 26.32 -13.45 43.09
CA ALA A 422 25.58 -12.98 41.92
C ALA A 422 25.94 -13.69 40.61
N LYS A 423 27.02 -14.50 40.56
CA LYS A 423 27.43 -15.24 39.36
C LYS A 423 26.72 -16.58 39.16
N THR A 424 26.07 -17.10 40.19
CA THR A 424 25.45 -18.43 40.22
C THR A 424 23.92 -18.39 40.18
N GLY A 425 23.32 -17.22 39.92
CA GLY A 425 21.89 -17.00 39.85
C GLY A 425 21.37 -16.87 38.43
#